data_AF-A0A0Q6M8S3-F1
#
_entry.id   AF-A0A0Q6M8S3-F1
#
_cell.length_a   1.000
_cell.length_b   1.000
_cell.length_c   1.000
_cell.angle_alpha   90.00
_cell.angle_beta   90.00
_cell.angle_gamma   90.00
#
_symmetry.space_group_name_H-M   'P 1'
#
loop_
_entity.id
_entity.type
_entity.pdbx_description
1 polymer ?
#
loop_
_entity_poly.entity_id
_entity_poly.type
_entity_poly.pdbx_seq_one_letter_code
_entity_poly.pdbx_strand_id
1 'polypeptide(L)' 'MTFKYSFTFPISGANKLPRFKDWAAQHAADIDVSLPPQVPVKSESLTIRLKSADDRQQLMTKLAGVDL' A
#
# COMPACT_ATOMS: atom_id res chain seq x y z
N MET A 1 -2.48 -7.22 -16.95
CA MET A 1 -1.66 -7.53 -15.75
C MET A 1 -2.60 -7.82 -14.60
N THR A 2 -2.46 -8.95 -13.91
CA THR A 2 -3.42 -9.39 -12.88
C THR A 2 -2.82 -9.20 -11.50
N PHE A 3 -3.41 -8.32 -10.69
CA PHE A 3 -3.03 -8.15 -9.29
C PHE A 3 -3.79 -9.19 -8.46
N LYS A 4 -3.15 -10.33 -8.17
CA LYS A 4 -3.76 -11.47 -7.46
C LYS A 4 -3.57 -11.42 -5.95
N TYR A 5 -2.58 -10.69 -5.47
CA TYR A 5 -2.24 -10.64 -4.06
C TYR A 5 -2.84 -9.39 -3.42
N SER A 6 -3.42 -9.53 -2.24
CA SER A 6 -3.85 -8.40 -1.42
C SER A 6 -2.91 -8.22 -0.24
N PHE A 7 -2.66 -6.97 0.12
CA PHE A 7 -1.92 -6.61 1.31
C PHE A 7 -2.68 -5.54 2.07
N THR A 8 -2.99 -5.81 3.34
CA THR A 8 -3.69 -4.89 4.24
C THR A 8 -2.74 -4.48 5.33
N PHE A 9 -2.58 -3.18 5.52
CA PHE A 9 -1.73 -2.60 6.56
C PHE A 9 -2.49 -1.49 7.29
N PRO A 10 -2.14 -1.25 8.57
CA PRO A 10 -2.70 -0.13 9.31
C PRO A 10 -2.21 1.17 8.70
N ILE A 11 -3.13 2.12 8.50
CA ILE A 11 -2.82 3.48 8.05
C ILE A 11 -3.88 4.41 8.62
N SER A 12 -3.45 5.55 9.16
CA SER A 12 -4.32 6.47 9.88
C SER A 12 -4.33 7.86 9.24
N GLY A 13 -5.31 8.68 9.62
CA GLY A 13 -5.42 10.05 9.11
C GLY A 13 -6.10 10.20 7.73
N ALA A 14 -6.15 11.45 7.27
CA ALA A 14 -6.72 11.83 5.98
C ALA A 14 -5.73 11.57 4.83
N ASN A 15 -6.23 11.60 3.58
CA ASN A 15 -5.39 11.55 2.37
C ASN A 15 -4.48 10.32 2.27
N LYS A 16 -4.96 9.17 2.76
CA LYS A 16 -4.26 7.86 2.77
C LYS A 16 -3.70 7.44 1.40
N LEU A 17 -4.53 7.55 0.36
CA LEU A 17 -4.15 7.14 -1.00
C LEU A 17 -2.97 7.96 -1.56
N PRO A 18 -3.02 9.31 -1.59
CA PRO A 18 -1.88 10.10 -2.04
C PRO A 18 -0.65 9.93 -1.12
N ARG A 19 -0.82 9.86 0.21
CA ARG A 19 0.32 9.61 1.12
C ARG A 19 1.03 8.29 0.81
N PHE A 20 0.26 7.21 0.64
CA PHE A 20 0.84 5.93 0.24
C PHE A 20 1.49 6.00 -1.14
N LYS A 21 0.90 6.73 -2.10
CA LYS A 21 1.46 6.90 -3.44
C LYS A 21 2.80 7.64 -3.40
N ASP A 22 2.91 8.71 -2.63
CA ASP A 22 4.15 9.47 -2.46
C ASP A 22 5.22 8.64 -1.76
N TRP A 23 4.84 7.89 -0.72
CA TRP A 23 5.74 6.96 -0.05
C TRP A 23 6.21 5.84 -0.98
N ALA A 24 5.30 5.24 -1.75
CA ALA A 24 5.62 4.17 -2.69
C ALA A 24 6.55 4.69 -3.80
N ALA A 25 6.35 5.91 -4.29
CA ALA A 25 7.25 6.52 -5.26
C ALA A 25 8.67 6.73 -4.72
N GLN A 26 8.82 6.99 -3.41
CA GLN A 26 10.12 7.24 -2.78
C GLN A 26 10.84 5.95 -2.33
N HIS A 27 10.08 4.97 -1.84
CA HIS A 27 10.65 3.78 -1.19
C HIS A 27 10.42 2.48 -1.97
N ALA A 28 9.44 2.45 -2.88
CA ALA A 28 8.97 1.26 -3.57
C ALA A 28 8.63 1.51 -5.05
N ALA A 29 9.41 2.37 -5.73
CA ALA A 29 9.16 2.76 -7.12
C ALA A 29 9.17 1.58 -8.11
N ASP A 30 9.88 0.51 -7.77
CA ASP A 30 10.00 -0.71 -8.57
C ASP A 30 8.78 -1.66 -8.37
N ILE A 31 7.96 -1.40 -7.34
CA ILE A 31 6.84 -2.29 -6.98
C ILE A 31 5.55 -1.78 -7.61
N ASP A 32 4.98 -2.60 -8.48
CA ASP A 32 3.68 -2.33 -9.07
C ASP A 32 2.55 -2.58 -8.08
N VAL A 33 1.91 -1.49 -7.64
CA VAL A 33 0.79 -1.50 -6.70
C VAL A 33 -0.50 -1.04 -7.37
N SER A 34 -1.60 -1.74 -7.10
CA SER A 34 -2.94 -1.33 -7.49
C SER A 34 -3.68 -0.82 -6.26
N LEU A 35 -3.95 0.49 -6.26
CA LEU A 35 -4.71 1.15 -5.21
C LEU A 35 -6.21 0.95 -5.39
N PRO A 36 -6.99 0.86 -4.30
CA PRO A 36 -8.44 0.89 -4.38
C PRO A 36 -8.92 2.28 -4.84
N PRO A 37 -10.07 2.36 -5.54
CA PRO A 37 -10.58 3.61 -6.08
C PRO A 37 -11.03 4.59 -4.99
N GLN A 38 -11.50 4.07 -3.85
CA GLN A 38 -11.91 4.87 -2.71
C GLN A 38 -11.62 4.13 -1.41
N VAL A 39 -11.18 4.87 -0.40
CA VAL A 39 -10.93 4.36 0.95
C VAL A 39 -11.72 5.24 1.91
N PRO A 40 -12.49 4.65 2.85
CA PRO A 40 -13.19 5.44 3.85
C PRO A 40 -12.21 6.29 4.67
N VAL A 41 -12.55 7.56 4.90
CA VAL A 41 -11.71 8.47 5.69
C VAL A 41 -11.46 7.92 7.10
N LYS A 42 -12.49 7.30 7.70
CA LYS A 42 -12.43 6.68 9.04
C LYS A 42 -11.79 5.29 9.08
N SER A 43 -11.45 4.70 7.94
CA SER A 43 -10.79 3.38 7.94
C SER A 43 -9.40 3.51 8.58
N GLU A 44 -9.03 2.61 9.48
CA GLU A 44 -7.66 2.57 10.05
C GLU A 44 -6.76 1.57 9.31
N SER A 45 -7.23 1.08 8.17
CA SER A 45 -6.51 0.15 7.31
C SER A 45 -6.67 0.50 5.84
N LEU A 46 -5.66 0.14 5.05
CA LEU A 46 -5.65 0.25 3.60
C LEU A 46 -5.28 -1.10 3.01
N THR A 47 -6.11 -1.55 2.08
CA THR A 47 -5.89 -2.77 1.30
C THR A 47 -5.46 -2.41 -0.11
N ILE A 48 -4.27 -2.82 -0.50
CA ILE A 48 -3.74 -2.66 -1.86
C ILE A 48 -3.62 -4.02 -2.54
N ARG A 49 -3.55 -4.04 -3.87
CA ARG A 49 -3.27 -5.25 -4.63
C ARG A 49 -1.90 -5.22 -5.28
N LEU A 50 -1.29 -6.39 -5.37
CA LEU A 50 0.09 -6.62 -5.82
C LEU A 50 0.15 -7.73 -6.88
N LYS A 51 1.18 -7.67 -7.72
CA LYS A 51 1.36 -8.63 -8.82
C LYS A 51 1.97 -9.93 -8.33
N SER A 52 2.96 -9.87 -7.44
CA SER A 52 3.67 -11.04 -6.94
C SER A 52 3.62 -11.16 -5.40
N ALA A 53 3.97 -12.35 -4.90
CA ALA A 53 4.18 -12.57 -3.48
C ALA A 53 5.48 -11.90 -2.97
N ASP A 54 6.51 -11.81 -3.82
CA ASP A 54 7.76 -11.11 -3.52
C ASP A 54 7.53 -9.61 -3.30
N ASP A 55 6.74 -8.96 -4.16
CA ASP A 55 6.33 -7.56 -3.99
C ASP A 55 5.66 -7.33 -2.63
N ARG A 56 4.80 -8.27 -2.23
CA ARG A 56 4.12 -8.23 -0.93
C ARG A 56 5.11 -8.31 0.21
N GLN A 57 6.07 -9.23 0.13
CA GLN A 57 7.05 -9.41 1.18
C GLN A 57 7.97 -8.19 1.30
N GLN A 58 8.42 -7.63 0.18
CA GLN A 58 9.22 -6.41 0.17
C GLN A 58 8.45 -5.21 0.74
N LEU A 59 7.19 -5.02 0.34
CA LEU A 59 6.34 -3.95 0.91
C LEU A 59 6.12 -4.14 2.40
N MET A 60 5.85 -5.37 2.84
CA MET A 60 5.65 -5.68 4.25
C MET A 60 6.91 -5.36 5.07
N THR A 61 8.10 -5.67 4.57
CA THR A 61 9.37 -5.31 5.21
C THR A 61 9.61 -3.81 5.20
N LYS A 62 9.32 -3.11 4.10
CA LYS A 62 9.51 -1.65 3.99
C LYS A 62 8.52 -0.85 4.85
N LEU A 63 7.31 -1.35 5.04
CA LEU A 63 6.27 -0.75 5.87
C LEU A 63 6.40 -1.15 7.35
N ALA A 64 7.24 -2.13 7.68
CA ALA A 64 7.49 -2.52 9.07
C ALA A 64 8.14 -1.36 9.83
N GLY A 65 7.34 -0.66 10.64
CA GLY A 65 7.78 0.49 11.43
C GLY A 65 7.59 1.85 10.76
N VAL A 66 6.93 1.91 9.59
CA VAL A 66 6.54 3.19 8.98
C VAL A 66 5.11 3.51 9.40
N ASP A 67 4.92 4.66 10.05
CA ASP A 67 3.60 5.18 10.42
C ASP A 67 3.09 6.09 9.29
N LEU A 68 2.05 5.62 8.59
CA LEU A 68 1.41 6.32 7.46
C LEU A 68 0.01 6.81 7.83
#